data_AF-A0A521Z0S6-F1
#
_entry.id   AF-A0A521Z0S6-F1
#
_cell.length_a   1.000
_cell.length_b   1.000
_cell.length_c   1.000
_cell.angle_alpha   90.00
_cell.angle_beta   90.00
_cell.angle_gamma   90.00
#
_symmetry.space_group_name_H-M   'P 1'
#
loop_
_entity.id
_entity.type
_entity.pdbx_description
1 polymer ?
#
loop_
_entity_poly.entity_id
_entity_poly.type
_entity_poly.pdbx_seq_one_letter_code
_entity_poly.pdbx_strand_id
1 'polypeptide(L)'
;MLKRPLPEEARPDDVPDTVATSRFPDLLAAIDIGSNSFRLEIAQVKGASYKRVDYLKEAVRLGGGLDGEGMLTEAAVTRGLTCLQRFAQRLEGFELHQVRAVATQTLREARNRDAFLARGQAVLGGHRTHLVQLEAFQALGEAL
;
A
#
# COMPACT_ATOMS: atom_id res chain seq x y z
N MET A 1 -0.55 -52.91 -30.86
CA MET A 1 0.00 -52.20 -29.68
C MET A 1 0.27 -50.75 -30.07
N LEU A 2 -0.70 -49.86 -29.85
CA LEU A 2 -0.52 -48.42 -30.04
C LEU A 2 -0.19 -47.82 -28.67
N LYS A 3 0.96 -47.13 -28.59
CA LYS A 3 1.42 -46.44 -27.37
C LYS A 3 0.42 -45.32 -27.04
N ARG A 4 -0.14 -45.32 -25.83
CA ARG A 4 -0.91 -44.19 -25.29
C ARG A 4 -0.02 -42.94 -25.30
N PRO A 5 -0.46 -41.79 -25.85
CA PRO A 5 0.28 -40.55 -25.68
C PRO A 5 0.32 -40.15 -24.20
N LEU A 6 1.44 -39.54 -23.78
CA LEU A 6 1.59 -38.93 -22.46
C LEU A 6 0.61 -37.75 -22.33
N PRO A 7 0.07 -37.47 -21.13
CA PRO A 7 -0.76 -36.29 -20.92
C PRO A 7 0.06 -35.01 -21.20
N GLU A 8 -0.50 -34.11 -21.99
CA GLU A 8 0.04 -32.77 -22.25
C GLU A 8 0.14 -32.03 -20.89
N GLU A 9 1.33 -31.60 -20.52
CA GLU A 9 1.56 -30.84 -19.29
C GLU A 9 0.67 -29.59 -19.28
N ALA A 10 -0.13 -29.45 -18.22
CA ALA A 10 -1.02 -28.31 -18.04
C ALA A 10 -0.25 -26.99 -18.14
N ARG A 11 -0.75 -26.05 -18.94
CA ARG A 11 -0.14 -24.72 -19.10
C ARG A 11 -0.34 -23.94 -17.79
N PRO A 12 0.58 -23.05 -17.42
CA PRO A 12 0.47 -22.25 -16.19
C PRO A 12 -0.79 -21.37 -16.10
N ASP A 13 -1.54 -21.25 -17.20
CA ASP A 13 -2.76 -20.45 -17.32
C ASP A 13 -4.07 -21.24 -17.06
N ASP A 14 -4.02 -22.57 -16.82
CA ASP A 14 -5.21 -23.43 -16.63
C ASP A 14 -5.76 -23.45 -15.19
N VAL A 15 -5.70 -22.33 -14.45
CA VAL A 15 -6.35 -22.23 -13.13
C VAL A 15 -7.81 -21.78 -13.31
N PRO A 16 -8.83 -22.55 -12.89
CA PRO A 16 -10.22 -22.22 -13.16
C PRO A 16 -10.72 -20.99 -12.36
N ASP A 17 -11.48 -20.16 -13.07
CA ASP A 17 -12.16 -18.94 -12.62
C ASP A 17 -13.10 -19.18 -11.41
N THR A 18 -12.71 -18.77 -10.19
CA THR A 18 -13.69 -18.41 -9.13
C THR A 18 -13.15 -17.36 -8.14
N VAL A 19 -12.22 -16.50 -8.55
CA VAL A 19 -11.78 -15.35 -7.74
C VAL A 19 -11.94 -14.13 -8.62
N ALA A 20 -12.64 -13.09 -8.13
CA ALA A 20 -12.85 -11.87 -8.88
C ALA A 20 -11.51 -11.34 -9.40
N THR A 21 -11.32 -11.38 -10.72
CA THR A 21 -10.12 -10.88 -11.37
C THR A 21 -10.16 -9.35 -11.29
N SER A 22 -9.09 -8.75 -10.75
CA SER A 22 -8.92 -7.28 -10.66
C SER A 22 -9.42 -6.57 -11.91
N ARG A 23 -10.04 -5.39 -11.76
CA ARG A 23 -10.35 -4.51 -12.92
C ARG A 23 -9.06 -4.04 -13.63
N PHE A 24 -7.90 -4.20 -12.98
CA PHE A 24 -6.60 -3.71 -13.43
C PHE A 24 -5.47 -4.73 -13.21
N PRO A 25 -5.45 -5.90 -13.88
CA PRO A 25 -4.57 -7.03 -13.53
C PRO A 25 -3.07 -6.72 -13.60
N ASP A 26 -2.64 -5.78 -14.45
CA ASP A 26 -1.22 -5.40 -14.61
C ASP A 26 -0.78 -4.22 -13.73
N LEU A 27 -1.68 -3.66 -12.90
CA LEU A 27 -1.39 -2.47 -12.10
C LEU A 27 -1.04 -2.82 -10.65
N LEU A 28 -0.07 -2.10 -10.11
CA LEU A 28 0.28 -2.09 -8.69
C LEU A 28 0.12 -0.67 -8.16
N ALA A 29 -0.21 -0.57 -6.88
CA ALA A 29 -0.37 0.67 -6.16
C ALA A 29 0.47 0.69 -4.87
N ALA A 30 1.18 1.79 -4.65
CA ALA A 30 1.94 2.05 -3.46
C ALA A 30 1.42 3.31 -2.76
N ILE A 31 1.13 3.20 -1.47
CA ILE A 31 0.82 4.34 -0.59
C ILE A 31 2.03 4.57 0.32
N ASP A 32 2.56 5.79 0.33
CA ASP A 32 3.60 6.24 1.24
C ASP A 32 3.03 7.27 2.22
N ILE A 33 3.09 6.95 3.51
CA ILE A 33 2.56 7.75 4.63
C ILE A 33 3.74 8.40 5.34
N GLY A 34 4.12 9.58 4.85
CA GLY A 34 5.21 10.38 5.39
C GLY A 34 4.77 11.44 6.40
N SER A 35 5.74 12.10 7.03
CA SER A 35 5.50 13.13 8.04
C SER A 35 4.83 14.38 7.49
N ASN A 36 5.21 14.79 6.28
CA ASN A 36 4.69 16.02 5.67
C ASN A 36 3.60 15.75 4.64
N SER A 37 3.72 14.67 3.88
CA SER A 37 2.81 14.38 2.78
C SER A 37 2.55 12.89 2.69
N PHE A 38 1.35 12.55 2.23
CA PHE A 38 1.04 11.20 1.79
C PHE A 38 1.10 11.15 0.27
N ARG A 39 1.46 9.99 -0.27
CA ARG A 39 1.54 9.74 -1.70
C ARG A 39 0.82 8.45 -2.06
N LEU A 40 0.13 8.45 -3.19
CA LEU A 40 -0.35 7.27 -3.88
C LEU A 40 0.30 7.25 -5.26
N GLU A 41 0.95 6.15 -5.61
CA GLU A 41 1.52 5.93 -6.94
C GLU A 41 0.97 4.63 -7.50
N ILE A 42 0.36 4.71 -8.68
CA ILE A 42 -0.16 3.56 -9.42
C ILE A 42 0.69 3.39 -10.66
N ALA A 43 1.17 2.17 -10.90
CA ALA A 43 2.01 1.88 -12.05
C ALA A 43 1.70 0.52 -12.65
N GLN A 44 1.91 0.42 -13.96
CA GLN A 44 1.95 -0.84 -14.67
C GLN A 44 3.37 -1.42 -14.55
N VAL A 45 3.46 -2.68 -14.17
CA VAL A 45 4.73 -3.41 -14.06
C VAL A 45 4.68 -4.64 -14.95
N LYS A 46 5.52 -4.69 -15.99
CA LYS A 46 5.65 -5.84 -16.90
C LYS A 46 7.12 -6.21 -17.06
N GLY A 47 7.54 -7.34 -16.48
CA GLY A 47 8.95 -7.72 -16.43
C GLY A 47 9.78 -6.62 -15.75
N ALA A 48 10.79 -6.09 -16.46
CA ALA A 48 11.62 -4.99 -15.98
C ALA A 48 11.06 -3.59 -16.31
N SER A 49 9.92 -3.51 -17.02
CA SER A 49 9.34 -2.22 -17.40
C SER A 49 8.44 -1.66 -16.29
N TYR A 50 8.62 -0.37 -16.02
CA TYR A 50 7.83 0.41 -15.06
C TYR A 50 7.21 1.60 -15.77
N LYS A 51 5.89 1.72 -15.70
CA LYS A 51 5.16 2.89 -16.22
C LYS A 51 4.17 3.40 -15.19
N ARG A 52 4.43 4.60 -14.66
CA ARG A 52 3.48 5.32 -13.81
C ARG A 52 2.21 5.64 -14.59
N VAL A 53 1.06 5.28 -14.02
CA VAL A 53 -0.28 5.47 -14.57
C VAL A 53 -1.01 6.60 -13.85
N ASP A 54 -0.91 6.64 -12.53
CA ASP A 54 -1.50 7.70 -11.71
C ASP A 54 -0.58 8.05 -10.54
N TYR A 55 -0.68 9.29 -10.08
CA TYR A 55 0.10 9.78 -8.95
C TYR A 55 -0.64 10.90 -8.23
N LEU A 56 -0.85 10.71 -6.94
CA LEU A 56 -1.40 11.71 -6.04
C LEU A 56 -0.40 11.99 -4.92
N LYS A 57 -0.27 13.27 -4.57
CA LYS A 57 0.49 13.71 -3.40
C LYS A 57 -0.31 14.78 -2.69
N GLU A 58 -0.45 14.62 -1.38
CA GLU A 58 -1.20 15.55 -0.56
C GLU A 58 -0.39 15.96 0.68
N ALA A 59 -0.39 17.26 0.99
CA ALA A 59 0.26 17.79 2.18
C ALA A 59 -0.62 17.60 3.42
N VAL A 60 -0.42 16.49 4.13
CA VAL A 60 -1.18 16.14 5.34
C VAL A 60 -0.58 16.76 6.61
N ARG A 61 0.74 16.95 6.63
CA ARG A 61 1.52 17.43 7.80
C ARG A 61 1.18 16.64 9.07
N LEU A 62 1.29 15.32 8.99
CA LEU A 62 1.03 14.42 10.10
C LEU A 62 2.02 14.65 11.25
N GLY A 63 3.31 14.87 10.95
CA GLY A 63 4.36 15.10 11.94
C GLY A 63 4.20 16.38 12.74
N GLY A 64 3.68 17.45 12.11
CA GLY A 64 3.30 18.68 12.83
C GLY A 64 2.06 18.52 13.71
N GLY A 65 1.49 17.32 13.77
CA GLY A 65 0.36 16.95 14.60
C GLY A 65 0.70 16.15 15.84
N LEU A 66 1.99 15.90 16.11
CA LEU A 66 2.47 15.35 17.37
C LEU A 66 2.44 16.43 18.45
N ASP A 67 1.83 16.13 19.58
CA ASP A 67 1.88 16.99 20.76
C ASP A 67 3.13 16.72 21.62
N GLY A 68 3.24 17.45 22.74
CA GLY A 68 4.37 17.33 23.66
C GLY A 68 4.50 15.95 24.32
N GLU A 69 3.47 15.11 24.27
CA GLU A 69 3.50 13.75 24.80
C GLU A 69 3.79 12.70 23.72
N GLY A 70 4.01 13.14 22.47
CA GLY A 70 4.22 12.26 21.32
C GLY A 70 2.94 11.57 20.87
N MET A 71 1.77 12.15 21.13
CA MET A 71 0.49 11.67 20.64
C MET A 71 0.10 12.42 19.37
N LEU A 72 -0.43 11.70 18.38
CA LEU A 72 -1.09 12.34 17.25
C LEU A 72 -2.39 12.98 17.72
N THR A 73 -2.48 14.29 17.52
CA THR A 73 -3.73 15.05 17.73
C THR A 73 -4.84 14.57 16.81
N GLU A 74 -6.09 14.60 17.28
CA GLU A 74 -7.25 14.19 16.46
C GLU A 74 -7.38 15.01 15.17
N ALA A 75 -6.96 16.27 15.18
CA ALA A 75 -6.92 17.10 13.98
C ALA A 75 -5.96 16.53 12.92
N ALA A 76 -4.79 16.03 13.33
CA ALA A 76 -3.83 15.41 12.43
C ALA A 76 -4.30 14.03 11.95
N VAL A 77 -4.88 13.24 12.86
CA VAL A 77 -5.50 11.95 12.51
C VAL A 77 -6.59 12.16 11.47
N THR A 78 -7.50 13.12 11.69
CA THR A 78 -8.59 13.44 10.76
C THR A 78 -8.07 13.81 9.38
N ARG A 79 -7.07 14.71 9.28
CA ARG A 79 -6.45 15.05 7.98
C ARG A 79 -5.87 13.83 7.30
N GLY A 80 -5.15 12.98 8.04
CA GLY A 80 -4.56 11.76 7.50
C GLY A 80 -5.61 10.79 6.96
N LEU A 81 -6.66 10.52 7.73
CA LEU A 81 -7.73 9.61 7.31
C LEU A 81 -8.52 10.15 6.12
N THR A 82 -8.80 11.45 6.07
CA THR A 82 -9.47 12.07 4.92
C THR A 82 -8.62 11.95 3.65
N CYS A 83 -7.30 12.08 3.76
CA CYS A 83 -6.40 11.81 2.62
C CYS A 83 -6.46 10.35 2.18
N LEU A 84 -6.40 9.40 3.13
CA LEU A 84 -6.50 7.97 2.83
C LEU A 84 -7.85 7.60 2.21
N GLN A 85 -8.95 8.27 2.56
CA GLN A 85 -10.26 8.08 1.92
C GLN A 85 -10.23 8.44 0.43
N ARG A 86 -9.54 9.53 0.06
CA ARG A 86 -9.34 9.89 -1.35
C ARG A 86 -8.51 8.85 -2.10
N PHE A 87 -7.49 8.29 -1.44
CA PHE A 87 -6.71 7.20 -2.03
C PHE A 87 -7.55 5.93 -2.20
N ALA A 88 -8.37 5.57 -1.23
CA ALA A 88 -9.29 4.43 -1.32
C ALA A 88 -10.23 4.55 -2.53
N GLN A 89 -10.74 5.75 -2.83
CA GLN A 89 -11.56 6.00 -4.02
C GLN A 89 -10.80 5.72 -5.32
N ARG A 90 -9.50 6.01 -5.40
CA ARG A 90 -8.67 5.68 -6.59
C ARG A 90 -8.33 4.21 -6.71
N LEU A 91 -8.37 3.49 -5.59
CA LEU A 91 -8.06 2.07 -5.51
C LEU A 91 -9.30 1.19 -5.71
N GLU A 92 -10.46 1.78 -6.01
CA GLU A 92 -11.68 1.02 -6.22
C GLU A 92 -11.53 0.05 -7.41
N GLY A 93 -11.61 -1.26 -7.15
CA GLY A 93 -11.44 -2.31 -8.16
C GLY A 93 -10.01 -2.84 -8.30
N PHE A 94 -9.08 -2.37 -7.47
CA PHE A 94 -7.83 -3.07 -7.22
C PHE A 94 -8.06 -4.25 -6.28
N GLU A 95 -7.32 -5.33 -6.51
CA GLU A 95 -7.23 -6.45 -5.59
C GLU A 95 -6.16 -6.20 -4.52
N LEU A 96 -6.28 -6.92 -3.41
CA LEU A 96 -5.47 -6.72 -2.21
C LEU A 96 -3.96 -6.86 -2.44
N HIS A 97 -3.58 -7.86 -3.22
CA HIS A 97 -2.19 -8.14 -3.51
C HIS A 97 -1.53 -7.05 -4.38
N GLN A 98 -2.33 -6.17 -4.98
CA GLN A 98 -1.87 -5.07 -5.82
C GLN A 98 -1.57 -3.80 -5.03
N VAL A 99 -2.03 -3.69 -3.77
CA VAL A 99 -1.90 -2.46 -2.98
C VAL A 99 -0.99 -2.69 -1.78
N ARG A 100 0.03 -1.84 -1.63
CA ARG A 100 0.88 -1.80 -0.43
C ARG A 100 0.90 -0.41 0.16
N ALA A 101 0.67 -0.31 1.48
CA ALA A 101 0.77 0.95 2.20
C ALA A 101 1.90 0.90 3.21
N VAL A 102 2.70 1.96 3.24
CA VAL A 102 3.96 2.03 3.99
C VAL A 102 3.98 3.31 4.82
N ALA A 103 4.22 3.19 6.13
CA ALA A 103 4.42 4.32 7.04
C ALA A 103 5.89 4.49 7.41
N THR A 104 6.46 5.69 7.18
CA THR A 104 7.92 5.86 7.11
C THR A 104 8.57 6.80 8.12
N GLN A 105 7.85 7.63 8.88
CA GLN A 105 8.54 8.48 9.88
C GLN A 105 7.67 8.85 11.08
N THR A 106 6.68 9.75 10.95
CA THR A 106 5.89 10.24 12.10
C THR A 106 5.27 9.13 12.94
N LEU A 107 4.81 8.05 12.30
CA LEU A 107 4.17 6.95 13.03
C LEU A 107 5.15 6.15 13.89
N ARG A 108 6.47 6.25 13.67
CA ARG A 108 7.46 5.67 14.58
C ARG A 108 7.55 6.40 15.92
N GLU A 109 7.31 7.70 15.90
CA GLU A 109 7.40 8.57 17.09
C GLU A 109 6.05 8.61 17.84
N ALA A 110 4.94 8.44 17.12
CA ALA A 110 3.60 8.46 17.69
C ALA A 110 3.37 7.30 18.68
N ARG A 111 2.98 7.63 19.91
CA ARG A 111 2.61 6.63 20.94
C ARG A 111 1.26 5.97 20.66
N ASN A 112 0.34 6.70 20.01
CA ASN A 112 -0.96 6.19 19.56
C ASN A 112 -0.97 5.76 18.09
N ARG A 113 0.19 5.38 17.54
CA ARG A 113 0.31 4.95 16.13
C ARG A 113 -0.68 3.84 15.77
N ASP A 114 -0.86 2.84 16.64
CA ASP A 114 -1.67 1.67 16.35
C ASP A 114 -3.14 2.04 16.14
N ALA A 115 -3.63 3.03 16.88
CA ALA A 115 -4.96 3.59 16.69
C ALA A 115 -5.10 4.27 15.32
N PHE A 116 -4.08 5.01 14.89
CA PHE A 116 -4.06 5.60 13.54
C PHE A 116 -3.98 4.52 12.45
N LEU A 117 -3.09 3.53 12.59
CA LEU A 117 -2.89 2.45 11.63
C LEU A 117 -4.17 1.62 11.46
N ALA A 118 -4.85 1.26 12.56
CA ALA A 118 -6.11 0.53 12.52
C ALA A 118 -7.22 1.32 11.80
N ARG A 119 -7.36 2.63 12.11
CA ARG A 119 -8.33 3.51 11.43
C ARG A 119 -7.98 3.67 9.94
N GLY A 120 -6.71 3.83 9.61
CA GLY A 120 -6.23 3.97 8.23
C GLY A 120 -6.44 2.70 7.41
N GLN A 121 -6.20 1.53 8.01
CA GLN A 121 -6.45 0.24 7.39
C GLN A 121 -7.95 0.03 7.13
N ALA A 122 -8.82 0.39 8.08
CA ALA A 122 -10.27 0.38 7.87
C ALA A 122 -10.70 1.25 6.68
N VAL A 123 -10.12 2.45 6.55
CA VAL A 123 -10.38 3.37 5.42
C VAL A 123 -9.95 2.78 4.07
N LEU A 124 -8.81 2.09 4.02
CA LEU A 124 -8.25 1.52 2.78
C LEU A 124 -8.85 0.14 2.41
N GLY A 125 -9.96 -0.28 3.01
CA GLY A 125 -10.64 -1.54 2.67
C GLY A 125 -10.54 -2.66 3.73
N GLY A 126 -10.13 -2.32 4.96
CA GLY A 126 -10.08 -3.23 6.11
C GLY A 126 -8.77 -3.99 6.25
N HIS A 127 -8.76 -5.11 7.00
CA HIS A 127 -7.61 -6.01 7.27
C HIS A 127 -6.89 -6.56 6.03
N ARG A 128 -7.33 -6.16 4.85
CA ARG A 128 -7.01 -6.69 3.55
C ARG A 128 -5.92 -5.88 2.82
N THR A 129 -5.70 -4.62 3.23
CA THR A 129 -4.55 -3.81 2.77
C THR A 129 -3.45 -3.91 3.82
N HIS A 130 -2.29 -4.49 3.48
CA HIS A 130 -1.14 -4.52 4.40
C HIS A 130 -0.56 -3.11 4.53
N LEU A 131 -0.98 -2.41 5.58
CA LEU A 131 -0.38 -1.15 6.01
C LEU A 131 0.73 -1.51 6.99
N VAL A 132 1.96 -1.48 6.49
CA VAL A 132 3.15 -1.83 7.26
C VAL A 132 3.88 -0.55 7.65
N GLN A 133 4.22 -0.42 8.92
CA GLN A 133 5.24 0.52 9.32
C GLN A 133 6.59 -0.03 8.88
N LEU A 134 7.35 0.76 8.11
CA LEU A 134 8.75 0.44 7.90
C LEU A 134 9.54 0.96 9.10
N GLU A 135 10.18 0.04 9.81
CA GLU A 135 11.31 0.39 10.63
C GLU A 135 12.37 1.02 9.72
N ALA A 136 12.91 2.17 10.13
CA ALA A 136 13.99 2.77 9.38
C ALA A 136 15.11 1.74 9.24
N PHE A 137 15.53 1.45 8.01
CA PHE A 137 16.78 0.74 7.78
C PHE A 137 17.90 1.70 8.22
N GLN A 138 18.35 1.61 9.47
CA GLN A 138 19.65 2.17 9.86
C GLN A 138 20.74 1.23 9.34
N ALA A 139 21.07 1.36 8.05
CA ALA A 139 22.32 0.95 7.42
C ALA A 139 22.24 1.48 5.98
N LEU A 140 23.11 2.37 5.51
CA LEU A 140 24.56 2.27 5.48
C LEU A 140 25.18 3.66 5.62
N GLY A 141 25.91 3.86 6.71
CA GLY A 141 26.74 5.03 6.97
C GLY A 141 28.07 4.68 7.65
N GLU A 142 28.47 3.41 7.64
CA GLU A 142 29.82 2.96 8.02
C GLU A 142 30.20 1.76 7.15
N ALA A 143 30.70 2.05 5.95
CA ALA A 143 31.60 1.21 5.16
C ALA A 143 31.89 1.92 3.83
N LEU A 144 32.67 3.00 3.89
CA LEU A 144 33.66 3.40 2.88
C LEU A 144 34.73 4.24 3.58
#